data_AF-A0A9P1CUL9-F1
#
_entry.id   AF-A0A9P1CUL9-F1
#
_cell.length_a   1.000
_cell.length_b   1.000
_cell.length_c   1.000
_cell.angle_alpha   90.00
_cell.angle_beta   90.00
_cell.angle_gamma   90.00
#
_symmetry.space_group_name_H-M   'P 1'
#
loop_
_entity.id
_entity.type
_entity.pdbx_description
1 polymer ?
#
loop_
_entity_poly.entity_id
_entity_poly.type
_entity_poly.pdbx_seq_one_letter_code
_entity_poly.pdbx_strand_id
1 'polypeptide(L)'
;MVDWRKHEYLALCGLRAFPQQQLRKLLIALQDSSLPLTHAPVHHLLRQLLYHVGPAEDGELQWKRDIPGLMNEFKEVFVTLAEEFSAKPRAHEALPALVDLLNYFIQWESCDPLATLSLISGCCQLSETALKWAKEALSDMTGLQSDRQDALVAKVKLFGLYAALCTPQSTLRIEDAQRLLVGLVYAQNSIAFKVQTAEEKDMLKGLRCRVDAVAVQKLAEVMNFAKSSDEFITTGVSATLEHVPETLQWEQVGTTPCFHAEDQGHLYSINLLTGVVLLDGYPPRRIPATIAHHRLFRRCFGDAVFEVSMDSSGTFKTARPVDGCFYEFQELSAGQLRISELKDGRSLQLVPKERLEKFPRRLIELYSHWRDEERNVILFRPIYFREKSIHFIYEPSQETDQDGTYGVCRQIPLLMHQDIVHQLVNEDAPVMNILHKFEDREFIHQYIQCKGGCGENEIEQLELPRVNMVFTRKNGQWMCRDYRGYCLADDQKLSDTLVDFDSYLVLKRVDPNAWY
;
A
#
# COMPACT_ATOMS: atom_id res chain seq x y z
N MET A 1 -32.14 -0.69 -14.43
CA MET A 1 -33.40 0.00 -14.05
C MET A 1 -33.30 0.25 -12.56
N VAL A 2 -33.34 1.51 -12.12
CA VAL A 2 -33.22 1.84 -10.69
C VAL A 2 -34.49 1.36 -9.98
N ASP A 3 -34.34 0.52 -8.95
CA ASP A 3 -35.46 0.07 -8.12
C ASP A 3 -35.77 1.14 -7.06
N TRP A 4 -36.92 1.80 -7.19
CA TRP A 4 -37.35 2.87 -6.30
C TRP A 4 -38.42 2.37 -5.37
N ARG A 5 -38.31 2.69 -4.08
CA ARG A 5 -39.46 2.54 -3.19
C ARG A 5 -40.52 3.55 -3.59
N LYS A 6 -41.80 3.17 -3.44
CA LYS A 6 -42.94 4.02 -3.82
C LYS A 6 -42.85 5.42 -3.20
N HIS A 7 -42.46 5.53 -1.93
CA HIS A 7 -42.35 6.83 -1.26
C HIS A 7 -41.19 7.68 -1.80
N GLU A 8 -40.04 7.07 -2.13
CA GLU A 8 -38.88 7.77 -2.72
C GLU A 8 -39.21 8.33 -4.11
N TYR A 9 -39.89 7.53 -4.93
CA TYR A 9 -40.34 7.96 -6.26
C TYR A 9 -41.34 9.12 -6.17
N LEU A 10 -42.28 9.06 -5.23
CA LEU A 10 -43.25 10.13 -5.00
C LEU A 10 -42.59 11.40 -4.49
N ALA A 11 -41.62 11.30 -3.57
CA ALA A 11 -40.84 12.44 -3.10
C ALA A 11 -40.07 13.11 -4.25
N LEU A 12 -39.37 12.31 -5.06
CA LEU A 12 -38.63 12.79 -6.23
C LEU A 12 -39.53 13.55 -7.22
N CYS A 13 -40.68 12.95 -7.60
CA CYS A 13 -41.64 13.60 -8.49
C CYS A 13 -42.26 14.85 -7.86
N GLY A 14 -42.46 14.82 -6.54
CA GLY A 14 -43.02 15.91 -5.75
C GLY A 14 -42.16 17.17 -5.72
N LEU A 15 -40.83 17.04 -5.84
CA LEU A 15 -39.90 18.18 -5.82
C LEU A 15 -40.23 19.26 -6.84
N ARG A 16 -40.78 18.88 -8.00
CA ARG A 16 -41.15 19.82 -9.07
C ARG A 16 -42.62 20.19 -9.11
N ALA A 17 -43.44 19.55 -8.29
CA ALA A 17 -44.87 19.79 -8.30
C ALA A 17 -45.18 21.15 -7.64
N PHE A 18 -46.09 21.91 -8.26
CA PHE A 18 -46.62 23.21 -7.82
C PHE A 18 -45.59 24.36 -7.79
N PRO A 19 -45.91 25.56 -8.34
CA PRO A 19 -45.01 26.70 -8.32
C PRO A 19 -44.73 27.17 -6.88
N GLN A 20 -43.53 27.70 -6.64
CA GLN A 20 -43.11 28.35 -5.39
C GLN A 20 -43.08 27.48 -4.11
N GLN A 21 -43.22 26.14 -4.20
CA GLN A 21 -43.12 25.23 -3.05
C GLN A 21 -41.92 24.28 -3.10
N GLN A 22 -41.08 24.41 -4.13
CA GLN A 22 -40.01 23.47 -4.43
C GLN A 22 -39.03 23.27 -3.26
N LEU A 23 -38.63 24.36 -2.60
CA LEU A 23 -37.63 24.32 -1.53
C LEU A 23 -38.22 23.78 -0.22
N ARG A 24 -39.46 24.12 0.12
CA ARG A 24 -40.16 23.51 1.28
C ARG A 24 -40.28 22.00 1.10
N LYS A 25 -40.62 21.55 -0.10
CA LYS A 25 -40.70 20.12 -0.42
C LYS A 25 -39.34 19.44 -0.37
N LEU A 26 -38.29 20.12 -0.83
CA LEU A 26 -36.93 19.64 -0.67
C LEU A 26 -36.59 19.48 0.81
N LEU A 27 -36.85 20.51 1.63
CA LEU A 27 -36.57 20.48 3.07
C LEU A 27 -37.27 19.30 3.75
N ILE A 28 -38.57 19.13 3.53
CA ILE A 28 -39.34 18.00 4.07
C ILE A 28 -38.75 16.68 3.57
N ALA A 29 -38.47 16.57 2.28
CA ALA A 29 -37.98 15.33 1.70
C ALA A 29 -36.60 14.92 2.23
N LEU A 30 -35.75 15.90 2.56
CA LEU A 30 -34.46 15.69 3.22
C LEU A 30 -34.64 15.32 4.71
N GLN A 31 -35.51 16.00 5.45
CA GLN A 31 -35.83 15.69 6.85
C GLN A 31 -36.37 14.26 7.00
N ASP A 32 -37.27 13.85 6.12
CA ASP A 32 -37.88 12.53 6.12
C ASP A 32 -36.96 11.43 5.56
N SER A 33 -35.74 11.78 5.12
CA SER A 33 -34.82 10.86 4.42
C SER A 33 -35.47 10.12 3.24
N SER A 34 -36.42 10.79 2.58
CA SER A 34 -37.23 10.21 1.51
C SER A 34 -36.58 10.34 0.13
N LEU A 35 -35.50 11.13 0.01
CA LEU A 35 -34.71 11.27 -1.21
C LEU A 35 -33.44 10.41 -1.12
N PRO A 36 -33.28 9.38 -1.97
CA PRO A 36 -32.08 8.55 -1.95
C PRO A 36 -30.95 9.28 -2.68
N LEU A 37 -30.17 10.05 -1.92
CA LEU A 37 -29.13 10.95 -2.42
C LEU A 37 -27.99 10.25 -3.17
N THR A 38 -27.85 8.93 -3.07
CA THR A 38 -26.86 8.15 -3.82
C THR A 38 -27.22 7.95 -5.29
N HIS A 39 -28.46 8.24 -5.70
CA HIS A 39 -28.94 7.97 -7.04
C HIS A 39 -28.69 9.15 -8.00
N ALA A 40 -28.02 8.89 -9.13
CA ALA A 40 -27.70 9.91 -10.14
C ALA A 40 -28.93 10.72 -10.64
N PRO A 41 -30.13 10.15 -10.88
CA PRO A 41 -31.31 10.93 -11.24
C PRO A 41 -31.71 11.99 -10.20
N VAL A 42 -31.54 11.70 -8.91
CA VAL A 42 -31.78 12.68 -7.82
C VAL A 42 -30.83 13.85 -7.95
N HIS A 43 -29.55 13.61 -8.23
CA HIS A 43 -28.57 14.68 -8.40
C HIS A 43 -28.94 15.63 -9.52
N HIS A 44 -29.34 15.10 -10.68
CA HIS A 44 -29.76 15.91 -11.80
C HIS A 44 -30.99 16.74 -11.44
N LEU A 45 -31.98 16.14 -10.79
CA LEU A 45 -33.19 16.84 -10.41
C LEU A 45 -32.91 17.93 -9.36
N LEU A 46 -32.07 17.66 -8.38
CA LEU A 46 -31.63 18.64 -7.38
C LEU A 46 -30.92 19.82 -8.03
N ARG A 47 -29.92 19.59 -8.89
CA ARG A 47 -29.25 20.69 -9.61
C ARG A 47 -30.24 21.52 -10.40
N GLN A 48 -31.12 20.87 -11.14
CA GLN A 48 -32.12 21.61 -11.88
C GLN A 48 -33.10 22.34 -10.94
N LEU A 49 -33.48 21.79 -9.79
CA LEU A 49 -34.31 22.47 -8.79
C LEU A 49 -33.64 23.74 -8.25
N LEU A 50 -32.34 23.61 -7.90
CA LEU A 50 -31.54 24.69 -7.32
C LEU A 50 -31.29 25.81 -8.33
N TYR A 51 -31.01 25.51 -9.59
CA TYR A 51 -30.65 26.52 -10.59
C TYR A 51 -31.76 26.89 -11.57
N HIS A 52 -32.94 26.25 -11.51
CA HIS A 52 -34.07 26.68 -12.32
C HIS A 52 -34.49 28.09 -11.91
N VAL A 53 -34.55 28.94 -12.94
CA VAL A 53 -35.04 30.30 -12.87
C VAL A 53 -36.53 30.28 -13.19
N GLY A 54 -37.36 30.68 -12.22
CA GLY A 54 -38.81 30.79 -12.38
C GLY A 54 -39.22 32.03 -13.19
N PRO A 55 -40.53 32.32 -13.29
CA PRO A 55 -41.00 33.58 -13.86
C PRO A 55 -40.39 34.78 -13.12
N ALA A 56 -40.08 35.82 -13.91
CA ALA A 56 -39.60 37.10 -13.41
C ALA A 56 -40.64 38.18 -13.75
N GLU A 57 -40.93 39.06 -12.81
CA GLU A 57 -41.73 40.27 -13.05
C GLU A 57 -40.86 41.47 -12.66
N ASP A 58 -40.85 42.51 -13.50
CA ASP A 58 -40.07 43.73 -13.29
C ASP A 58 -38.57 43.50 -13.01
N GLY A 59 -38.01 42.43 -13.57
CA GLY A 59 -36.60 42.05 -13.37
C GLY A 59 -36.32 41.29 -12.07
N GLU A 60 -37.33 41.06 -11.23
CA GLU A 60 -37.21 40.28 -10.00
C GLU A 60 -37.74 38.86 -10.16
N LEU A 61 -37.00 37.88 -9.60
CA LEU A 61 -37.43 36.50 -9.56
C LEU A 61 -38.59 36.32 -8.57
N GLN A 62 -39.68 35.72 -9.05
CA GLN A 62 -40.87 35.44 -8.25
C GLN A 62 -40.78 34.11 -7.47
N TRP A 63 -39.68 33.38 -7.64
CA TRP A 63 -39.44 32.09 -6.99
C TRP A 63 -38.37 32.21 -5.90
N LYS A 64 -38.42 31.32 -4.91
CA LYS A 64 -37.43 31.17 -3.82
C LYS A 64 -37.34 32.36 -2.86
N ARG A 65 -38.38 33.20 -2.81
CA ARG A 65 -38.51 34.31 -1.87
C ARG A 65 -38.58 33.88 -0.40
N ASP A 66 -38.89 32.61 -0.14
CA ASP A 66 -38.99 32.03 1.19
C ASP A 66 -37.67 31.45 1.74
N ILE A 67 -36.57 31.46 0.96
CA ILE A 67 -35.26 30.97 1.42
C ILE A 67 -34.80 31.62 2.73
N PRO A 68 -34.84 32.96 2.90
CA PRO A 68 -34.36 33.57 4.14
C PRO A 68 -35.10 33.05 5.39
N GLY A 69 -36.39 32.74 5.24
CA GLY A 69 -37.22 32.20 6.32
C GLY A 69 -37.07 30.70 6.57
N LEU A 70 -36.35 29.96 5.72
CA LEU A 70 -36.13 28.51 5.84
C LEU A 70 -34.67 28.14 6.08
N MET A 71 -33.77 29.13 6.15
CA MET A 71 -32.33 28.92 6.15
C MET A 71 -31.85 28.15 7.39
N ASN A 72 -32.44 28.41 8.55
CA ASN A 72 -32.07 27.74 9.79
C ASN A 72 -32.43 26.25 9.74
N GLU A 73 -33.61 25.93 9.21
CA GLU A 73 -34.06 24.55 9.03
C GLU A 73 -33.19 23.81 8.01
N PHE A 74 -32.84 24.47 6.90
CA PHE A 74 -31.90 23.89 5.92
C PHE A 74 -30.53 23.66 6.54
N LYS A 75 -30.00 24.62 7.30
CA LYS A 75 -28.73 24.48 8.02
C LYS A 75 -28.74 23.24 8.92
N GLU A 76 -29.74 23.09 9.78
CA GLU A 76 -29.82 21.95 10.71
C GLU A 76 -29.85 20.62 9.97
N VAL A 77 -30.63 20.56 8.88
CA VAL A 77 -30.74 19.37 8.03
C VAL A 77 -29.41 19.06 7.34
N PHE A 78 -28.73 20.06 6.78
CA PHE A 78 -27.48 19.83 6.07
C PHE A 78 -26.33 19.44 6.99
N VAL A 79 -26.24 20.01 8.19
CA VAL A 79 -25.27 19.59 9.21
C VAL A 79 -25.51 18.12 9.58
N THR A 80 -26.76 17.76 9.86
CA THR A 80 -27.15 16.37 10.19
C THR A 80 -26.79 15.41 9.05
N LEU A 81 -27.09 15.77 7.80
CA LEU A 81 -26.76 14.93 6.64
C LEU A 81 -25.24 14.84 6.41
N ALA A 82 -24.49 15.92 6.62
CA ALA A 82 -23.04 15.90 6.50
C ALA A 82 -22.42 14.93 7.51
N GLU A 83 -22.87 14.94 8.75
CA GLU A 83 -22.46 13.98 9.79
C GLU A 83 -22.84 12.54 9.43
N GLU A 84 -24.09 12.31 9.01
CA GLU A 84 -24.58 10.98 8.66
C GLU A 84 -23.78 10.34 7.53
N PHE A 85 -23.58 11.07 6.42
CA PHE A 85 -22.87 10.54 5.26
C PHE A 85 -21.36 10.48 5.47
N SER A 86 -20.80 11.30 6.36
CA SER A 86 -19.40 11.16 6.77
C SER A 86 -19.14 9.82 7.49
N ALA A 87 -20.15 9.26 8.17
CA ALA A 87 -20.06 7.95 8.81
C ALA A 87 -20.30 6.77 7.85
N LYS A 88 -20.68 7.00 6.59
CA LYS A 88 -21.10 5.96 5.64
C LYS A 88 -20.28 5.97 4.34
N PRO A 89 -19.05 5.42 4.34
CA PRO A 89 -18.21 5.36 3.13
C PRO A 89 -18.87 4.66 1.95
N ARG A 90 -19.77 3.70 2.20
CA ARG A 90 -20.51 2.95 1.15
C ARG A 90 -21.59 3.78 0.45
N ALA A 91 -21.92 4.95 0.97
CA ALA A 91 -22.90 5.87 0.39
C ALA A 91 -22.21 7.13 -0.14
N HIS A 92 -20.94 7.01 -0.55
CA HIS A 92 -20.13 8.12 -1.02
C HIS A 92 -20.73 8.84 -2.23
N GLU A 93 -21.58 8.17 -3.01
CA GLU A 93 -22.27 8.77 -4.16
C GLU A 93 -23.22 9.90 -3.76
N ALA A 94 -23.56 10.07 -2.48
CA ALA A 94 -24.35 11.21 -2.02
C ALA A 94 -23.57 12.52 -1.92
N LEU A 95 -22.25 12.48 -1.74
CA LEU A 95 -21.41 13.67 -1.52
C LEU A 95 -21.60 14.75 -2.61
N PRO A 96 -21.60 14.41 -3.91
CA PRO A 96 -21.82 15.41 -4.96
C PRO A 96 -23.16 16.15 -4.89
N ALA A 97 -24.21 15.53 -4.35
CA ALA A 97 -25.51 16.19 -4.17
C ALA A 97 -25.53 17.06 -2.90
N LEU A 98 -24.95 16.57 -1.81
CA LEU A 98 -24.84 17.31 -0.55
C LEU A 98 -24.01 18.59 -0.72
N VAL A 99 -22.88 18.52 -1.42
CA VAL A 99 -22.08 19.71 -1.68
C VAL A 99 -22.78 20.69 -2.62
N ASP A 100 -23.51 20.22 -3.63
CA ASP A 100 -24.28 21.12 -4.51
C ASP A 100 -25.34 21.89 -3.71
N LEU A 101 -25.98 21.24 -2.74
CA LEU A 101 -26.92 21.87 -1.81
C LEU A 101 -26.21 22.90 -0.94
N LEU A 102 -25.17 22.50 -0.19
CA LEU A 102 -24.43 23.39 0.70
C LEU A 102 -23.90 24.63 -0.03
N ASN A 103 -23.19 24.44 -1.14
CA ASN A 103 -22.61 25.53 -1.92
C ASN A 103 -23.64 26.45 -2.55
N TYR A 104 -24.80 25.92 -2.94
CA TYR A 104 -25.90 26.76 -3.41
C TYR A 104 -26.37 27.72 -2.31
N PHE A 105 -26.59 27.23 -1.08
CA PHE A 105 -27.07 28.06 0.03
C PHE A 105 -25.99 29.01 0.60
N ILE A 106 -24.70 28.68 0.48
CA ILE A 106 -23.59 29.60 0.84
C ILE A 106 -23.62 30.89 0.01
N GLN A 107 -24.07 30.81 -1.25
CA GLN A 107 -24.09 31.96 -2.17
C GLN A 107 -25.27 32.94 -1.93
N TRP A 108 -26.16 32.65 -0.98
CA TRP A 108 -27.29 33.54 -0.70
C TRP A 108 -26.88 34.70 0.21
N GLU A 109 -26.84 35.92 -0.35
CA GLU A 109 -26.40 37.15 0.32
C GLU A 109 -27.20 37.50 1.59
N SER A 110 -28.44 37.02 1.72
CA SER A 110 -29.30 37.28 2.87
C SER A 110 -29.13 36.28 4.02
N CYS A 111 -28.13 35.40 3.95
CA CYS A 111 -27.89 34.38 4.97
C CYS A 111 -27.24 34.99 6.22
N ASP A 112 -27.73 34.59 7.40
CA ASP A 112 -27.08 34.91 8.67
C ASP A 112 -25.60 34.42 8.64
N PRO A 113 -24.61 35.24 9.03
CA PRO A 113 -23.21 34.84 9.06
C PRO A 113 -22.96 33.52 9.81
N LEU A 114 -23.67 33.26 10.91
CA LEU A 114 -23.53 32.00 11.67
C LEU A 114 -24.07 30.80 10.89
N ALA A 115 -25.15 30.97 10.13
CA ALA A 115 -25.66 29.95 9.24
C ALA A 115 -24.68 29.66 8.10
N THR A 116 -24.13 30.70 7.47
CA THR A 116 -23.12 30.57 6.41
C THR A 116 -21.88 29.81 6.89
N LEU A 117 -21.36 30.14 8.09
CA LEU A 117 -20.22 29.41 8.68
C LEU A 117 -20.54 27.92 8.92
N SER A 118 -21.77 27.59 9.29
CA SER A 118 -22.19 26.21 9.50
C SER A 118 -22.26 25.42 8.19
N LEU A 119 -22.74 26.05 7.11
CA LEU A 119 -22.75 25.45 5.77
C LEU A 119 -21.32 25.22 5.24
N ILE A 120 -20.43 26.20 5.45
CA ILE A 120 -19.00 26.07 5.14
C ILE A 120 -18.40 24.90 5.93
N SER A 121 -18.70 24.80 7.22
CA SER A 121 -18.24 23.69 8.07
C SER A 121 -18.72 22.34 7.54
N GLY A 122 -19.95 22.23 7.04
CA GLY A 122 -20.46 21.02 6.40
C GLY A 122 -19.64 20.62 5.16
N CYS A 123 -19.29 21.59 4.30
CA CYS A 123 -18.42 21.34 3.14
C CYS A 123 -17.03 20.84 3.58
N CYS A 124 -16.47 21.47 4.61
CA CYS A 124 -15.17 21.11 5.18
C CYS A 124 -15.17 19.68 5.71
N GLN A 125 -16.18 19.32 6.50
CA GLN A 125 -16.34 17.98 7.06
C GLN A 125 -16.45 16.90 5.99
N LEU A 126 -17.23 17.14 4.92
CA LEU A 126 -17.35 16.22 3.79
C LEU A 126 -16.01 16.07 3.05
N SER A 127 -15.28 17.17 2.87
CA SER A 127 -13.95 17.19 2.25
C SER A 127 -12.92 16.40 3.07
N GLU A 128 -12.83 16.68 4.37
CA GLU A 128 -11.96 15.98 5.33
C GLU A 128 -12.25 14.47 5.36
N THR A 129 -13.53 14.11 5.37
CA THR A 129 -13.94 12.72 5.39
C THR A 129 -13.55 11.99 4.10
N ALA A 130 -13.74 12.63 2.94
CA ALA A 130 -13.30 12.05 1.67
C ALA A 130 -11.76 11.87 1.63
N LEU A 131 -10.98 12.84 2.13
CA LEU A 131 -9.52 12.69 2.26
C LEU A 131 -9.13 11.56 3.20
N LYS A 132 -9.85 11.39 4.32
CA LYS A 132 -9.66 10.26 5.24
C LYS A 132 -9.88 8.93 4.53
N TRP A 133 -10.98 8.77 3.79
CA TRP A 133 -11.25 7.56 3.02
C TRP A 133 -10.19 7.30 1.94
N ALA A 134 -9.67 8.35 1.29
CA ALA A 134 -8.58 8.22 0.34
C ALA A 134 -7.31 7.70 1.03
N LYS A 135 -6.96 8.25 2.20
CA LYS A 135 -5.80 7.82 2.99
C LYS A 135 -5.92 6.37 3.47
N GLU A 136 -7.10 5.96 3.92
CA GLU A 136 -7.40 4.57 4.32
C GLU A 136 -7.26 3.61 3.13
N ALA A 137 -7.85 3.94 1.98
CA ALA A 137 -7.71 3.14 0.76
C ALA A 137 -6.24 3.02 0.32
N LEU A 138 -5.44 4.06 0.57
CA LEU A 138 -4.03 4.12 0.23
C LEU A 138 -3.15 3.29 1.18
N SER A 139 -3.43 3.28 2.48
CA SER A 139 -2.77 2.37 3.43
C SER A 139 -3.07 0.90 3.13
N ASP A 140 -4.29 0.61 2.68
CA ASP A 140 -4.74 -0.75 2.37
C ASP A 140 -4.04 -1.34 1.12
N MET A 141 -3.41 -0.51 0.27
CA MET A 141 -2.77 -0.97 -0.98
C MET A 141 -1.48 -1.75 -0.78
N THR A 142 -0.83 -1.65 0.38
CA THR A 142 0.52 -2.19 0.54
C THR A 142 0.55 -3.72 0.40
N GLY A 143 1.24 -4.21 -0.65
CA GLY A 143 1.54 -5.62 -0.89
C GLY A 143 0.33 -6.50 -1.23
N LEU A 144 -0.70 -5.90 -1.83
CA LEU A 144 -1.82 -6.63 -2.41
C LEU A 144 -1.52 -7.13 -3.82
N GLN A 145 -2.32 -8.12 -4.25
CA GLN A 145 -2.39 -8.56 -5.64
C GLN A 145 -2.88 -7.43 -6.56
N SER A 146 -2.43 -7.43 -7.82
CA SER A 146 -2.66 -6.34 -8.79
C SER A 146 -4.14 -5.92 -8.91
N ASP A 147 -5.09 -6.85 -8.96
CA ASP A 147 -6.51 -6.51 -9.19
C ASP A 147 -7.16 -5.78 -7.99
N ARG A 148 -6.79 -6.16 -6.77
CA ARG A 148 -7.28 -5.50 -5.54
C ARG A 148 -6.67 -4.11 -5.39
N GLN A 149 -5.41 -3.96 -5.79
CA GLN A 149 -4.72 -2.68 -5.79
C GLN A 149 -5.36 -1.72 -6.81
N ASP A 150 -5.69 -2.18 -8.02
CA ASP A 150 -6.38 -1.37 -9.04
C ASP A 150 -7.72 -0.80 -8.52
N ALA A 151 -8.49 -1.60 -7.79
CA ALA A 151 -9.75 -1.15 -7.19
C ALA A 151 -9.54 -0.11 -6.07
N LEU A 152 -8.49 -0.24 -5.26
CA LEU A 152 -8.15 0.73 -4.22
C LEU A 152 -7.62 2.04 -4.81
N VAL A 153 -6.79 1.98 -5.86
CA VAL A 153 -6.34 3.16 -6.61
C VAL A 153 -7.54 3.94 -7.16
N ALA A 154 -8.54 3.23 -7.70
CA ALA A 154 -9.77 3.85 -8.19
C ALA A 154 -10.52 4.61 -7.09
N LYS A 155 -10.58 4.03 -5.88
CA LYS A 155 -11.18 4.66 -4.70
C LYS A 155 -10.40 5.89 -4.25
N VAL A 156 -9.07 5.82 -4.18
CA VAL A 156 -8.23 7.00 -3.86
C VAL A 156 -8.52 8.15 -4.82
N LYS A 157 -8.59 7.85 -6.13
CA LYS A 157 -8.94 8.84 -7.15
C LYS A 157 -10.31 9.44 -6.93
N LEU A 158 -11.32 8.59 -6.75
CA LEU A 158 -12.70 9.00 -6.56
C LEU A 158 -12.87 9.88 -5.32
N PHE A 159 -12.27 9.47 -4.20
CA PHE A 159 -12.33 10.20 -2.94
C PHE A 159 -11.53 11.50 -3.01
N GLY A 160 -10.40 11.55 -3.71
CA GLY A 160 -9.69 12.80 -4.01
C GLY A 160 -10.55 13.79 -4.80
N LEU A 161 -11.29 13.30 -5.82
CA LEU A 161 -12.25 14.12 -6.57
C LEU A 161 -13.38 14.64 -5.68
N TYR A 162 -13.94 13.81 -4.80
CA TYR A 162 -14.97 14.27 -3.85
C TYR A 162 -14.42 15.30 -2.87
N ALA A 163 -13.22 15.09 -2.32
CA ALA A 163 -12.59 16.03 -1.41
C ALA A 163 -12.43 17.42 -2.05
N ALA A 164 -11.94 17.46 -3.29
CA ALA A 164 -11.77 18.70 -4.05
C ALA A 164 -13.12 19.32 -4.44
N LEU A 165 -14.11 18.51 -4.82
CA LEU A 165 -15.46 18.98 -5.14
C LEU A 165 -16.14 19.63 -3.93
N CYS A 166 -15.89 19.12 -2.72
CA CYS A 166 -16.38 19.62 -1.44
C CYS A 166 -15.76 20.95 -0.99
N THR A 167 -15.03 21.65 -1.86
CA THR A 167 -14.50 22.98 -1.55
C THR A 167 -15.64 24.00 -1.41
N PRO A 168 -15.68 24.79 -0.32
CA PRO A 168 -16.70 25.82 -0.13
C PRO A 168 -16.66 26.91 -1.23
N GLN A 169 -17.84 27.33 -1.68
CA GLN A 169 -18.02 28.47 -2.59
C GLN A 169 -17.99 29.83 -1.85
N SER A 170 -17.14 29.94 -0.83
CA SER A 170 -16.82 31.15 -0.06
C SER A 170 -15.35 31.52 -0.25
N THR A 171 -14.91 32.65 0.31
CA THR A 171 -13.46 32.91 0.46
C THR A 171 -12.81 31.73 1.20
N LEU A 172 -11.66 31.27 0.70
CA LEU A 172 -10.95 30.14 1.26
C LEU A 172 -10.10 30.55 2.45
N ARG A 173 -10.12 29.71 3.49
CA ARG A 173 -9.05 29.68 4.49
C ARG A 173 -7.91 28.78 3.96
N ILE A 174 -6.74 28.89 4.58
CA ILE A 174 -5.58 28.09 4.17
C ILE A 174 -5.87 26.59 4.25
N GLU A 175 -6.60 26.15 5.28
CA GLU A 175 -6.99 24.75 5.46
C GLU A 175 -7.96 24.28 4.37
N ASP A 176 -8.86 25.16 3.90
CA ASP A 176 -9.77 24.86 2.78
C ASP A 176 -8.99 24.66 1.48
N ALA A 177 -8.04 25.57 1.21
CA ALA A 177 -7.15 25.49 0.05
C ALA A 177 -6.24 24.26 0.09
N GLN A 178 -5.78 23.85 1.28
CA GLN A 178 -4.91 22.71 1.47
C GLN A 178 -5.67 21.40 1.22
N ARG A 179 -6.92 21.30 1.68
CA ARG A 179 -7.80 20.17 1.34
C ARG A 179 -8.08 20.07 -0.15
N LEU A 180 -8.34 21.19 -0.82
CA LEU A 180 -8.49 21.24 -2.28
C LEU A 180 -7.22 20.70 -2.97
N LEU A 181 -6.04 21.21 -2.58
CA LEU A 181 -4.76 20.79 -3.15
C LEU A 181 -4.50 19.29 -2.96
N VAL A 182 -4.65 18.77 -1.74
CA VAL A 182 -4.46 17.35 -1.44
C VAL A 182 -5.48 16.49 -2.20
N GLY A 183 -6.73 16.94 -2.31
CA GLY A 183 -7.77 16.27 -3.11
C GLY A 183 -7.39 16.18 -4.60
N LEU A 184 -6.88 17.27 -5.19
CA LEU A 184 -6.37 17.29 -6.56
C LEU A 184 -5.18 16.33 -6.74
N VAL A 185 -4.25 16.31 -5.78
CA VAL A 185 -3.09 15.42 -5.80
C VAL A 185 -3.52 13.95 -5.77
N TYR A 186 -4.45 13.57 -4.88
CA TYR A 186 -5.01 12.22 -4.88
C TYR A 186 -5.78 11.89 -6.16
N ALA A 187 -6.52 12.85 -6.72
CA ALA A 187 -7.27 12.64 -7.97
C ALA A 187 -6.38 12.45 -9.21
N GLN A 188 -5.16 12.98 -9.17
CA GLN A 188 -4.24 13.01 -10.30
C GLN A 188 -3.20 11.89 -10.27
N ASN A 189 -2.53 11.70 -9.13
CA ASN A 189 -1.35 10.83 -9.02
C ASN A 189 -1.67 9.40 -8.58
N SER A 190 -2.96 9.06 -8.40
CA SER A 190 -3.41 7.67 -8.26
C SER A 190 -3.26 6.94 -9.61
N ILE A 191 -2.05 6.46 -9.84
CA ILE A 191 -1.54 5.48 -10.83
C ILE A 191 -2.58 5.00 -11.87
N ALA A 192 -2.33 5.29 -13.15
CA ALA A 192 -2.83 4.58 -14.34
C ALA A 192 -4.00 3.60 -14.10
N PHE A 193 -5.16 4.17 -13.78
CA PHE A 193 -6.40 3.44 -13.57
C PHE A 193 -6.75 2.64 -14.84
N LYS A 194 -6.77 1.31 -14.75
CA LYS A 194 -7.50 0.49 -15.72
C LYS A 194 -8.97 0.65 -15.40
N VAL A 195 -9.61 1.60 -16.07
CA VAL A 195 -11.06 1.73 -16.05
C VAL A 195 -11.67 0.39 -16.46
N GLN A 196 -12.45 -0.23 -15.57
CA GLN A 196 -13.02 -1.55 -15.82
C GLN A 196 -14.25 -1.46 -16.72
N THR A 197 -15.02 -0.36 -16.63
CA THR A 197 -16.25 -0.16 -17.40
C THR A 197 -16.34 1.24 -18.03
N ALA A 198 -17.03 1.36 -19.17
CA ALA A 198 -17.26 2.66 -19.81
C ALA A 198 -18.03 3.64 -18.90
N GLU A 199 -18.97 3.13 -18.11
CA GLU A 199 -19.80 3.92 -17.18
C GLU A 199 -18.96 4.57 -16.07
N GLU A 200 -18.04 3.82 -15.45
CA GLU A 200 -17.11 4.39 -14.45
C GLU A 200 -16.21 5.47 -15.04
N LYS A 201 -15.77 5.28 -16.30
CA LYS A 201 -14.96 6.27 -17.01
C LYS A 201 -15.70 7.59 -17.16
N ASP A 202 -16.94 7.52 -17.62
CA ASP A 202 -17.76 8.70 -17.88
C ASP A 202 -18.14 9.42 -16.59
N MET A 203 -18.45 8.65 -15.53
CA MET A 203 -18.66 9.20 -14.19
C MET A 203 -17.43 9.96 -13.67
N LEU A 204 -16.25 9.33 -13.70
CA LEU A 204 -15.00 9.96 -13.23
C LEU A 204 -14.64 11.19 -14.06
N LYS A 205 -14.87 11.14 -15.38
CA LYS A 205 -14.66 12.28 -16.28
C LYS A 205 -15.61 13.43 -15.93
N GLY A 206 -16.89 13.14 -15.68
CA GLY A 206 -17.89 14.13 -15.28
C GLY A 206 -17.56 14.80 -13.95
N LEU A 207 -17.13 14.00 -12.96
CA LEU A 207 -16.64 14.53 -11.67
C LEU A 207 -15.39 15.39 -11.87
N ARG A 208 -14.43 14.93 -12.66
CA ARG A 208 -13.19 15.66 -12.94
C ARG A 208 -13.47 17.03 -13.56
N CYS A 209 -14.35 17.12 -14.56
CA CYS A 209 -14.73 18.41 -15.15
C CYS A 209 -15.28 19.40 -14.11
N ARG A 210 -16.06 18.93 -13.13
CA ARG A 210 -16.60 19.79 -12.05
C ARG A 210 -15.50 20.24 -11.09
N VAL A 211 -14.59 19.33 -10.73
CA VAL A 211 -13.44 19.64 -9.88
C VAL A 211 -12.51 20.64 -10.56
N ASP A 212 -12.24 20.48 -11.85
CA ASP A 212 -11.40 21.43 -12.61
C ASP A 212 -12.03 22.83 -12.61
N ALA A 213 -13.36 22.94 -12.73
CA ALA A 213 -14.05 24.23 -12.62
C ALA A 213 -13.87 24.88 -11.25
N VAL A 214 -13.99 24.09 -10.16
CA VAL A 214 -13.72 24.56 -8.79
C VAL A 214 -12.26 25.01 -8.64
N ALA A 215 -11.30 24.20 -9.12
CA ALA A 215 -9.88 24.49 -9.02
C ALA A 215 -9.51 25.79 -9.77
N VAL A 216 -10.03 25.98 -10.98
CA VAL A 216 -9.85 27.23 -11.76
C VAL A 216 -10.43 28.42 -11.02
N GLN A 217 -11.66 28.31 -10.49
CA GLN A 217 -12.32 29.39 -9.78
C GLN A 217 -11.54 29.82 -8.52
N LYS A 218 -10.88 28.86 -7.86
CA LYS A 218 -10.13 29.07 -6.60
C LYS A 218 -8.63 29.29 -6.79
N LEU A 219 -8.12 29.25 -8.03
CA LEU A 219 -6.69 29.24 -8.30
C LEU A 219 -5.98 30.48 -7.74
N ALA A 220 -6.58 31.66 -7.85
CA ALA A 220 -5.95 32.89 -7.36
C ALA A 220 -5.72 32.86 -5.84
N GLU A 221 -6.69 32.36 -5.07
CA GLU A 221 -6.57 32.22 -3.61
C GLU A 221 -5.50 31.17 -3.26
N VAL A 222 -5.53 30.01 -3.93
CA VAL A 222 -4.53 28.94 -3.77
C VAL A 222 -3.11 29.42 -4.07
N MET A 223 -2.93 30.19 -5.15
CA MET A 223 -1.64 30.77 -5.53
C MET A 223 -1.12 31.76 -4.48
N ASN A 224 -2.01 32.53 -3.84
CA ASN A 224 -1.61 33.47 -2.79
C ASN A 224 -1.13 32.73 -1.53
N PHE A 225 -1.80 31.65 -1.13
CA PHE A 225 -1.33 30.80 -0.03
C PHE A 225 0.00 30.14 -0.35
N ALA A 226 0.15 29.58 -1.55
CA ALA A 226 1.39 28.94 -1.99
C ALA A 226 2.60 29.89 -2.00
N LYS A 227 2.40 31.15 -2.41
CA LYS A 227 3.46 32.19 -2.36
C LYS A 227 3.84 32.62 -0.95
N SER A 228 2.96 32.37 0.03
CA SER A 228 3.10 32.86 1.39
C SER A 228 3.54 31.77 2.36
N SER A 229 3.52 30.50 1.96
CA SER A 229 3.80 29.36 2.82
C SER A 229 4.36 28.19 2.02
N ASP A 230 5.63 27.86 2.26
CA ASP A 230 6.25 26.64 1.72
C ASP A 230 5.58 25.38 2.28
N GLU A 231 5.16 25.39 3.56
CA GLU A 231 4.48 24.29 4.23
C GLU A 231 3.18 23.88 3.51
N PHE A 232 2.46 24.86 2.96
CA PHE A 232 1.26 24.62 2.16
C PHE A 232 1.55 23.71 0.97
N ILE A 233 2.62 24.00 0.22
CA ILE A 233 3.01 23.25 -0.97
C ILE A 233 3.61 21.89 -0.56
N THR A 234 4.49 21.88 0.43
CA THR A 234 5.10 20.67 0.99
C THR A 234 4.03 19.67 1.42
N THR A 235 2.96 20.11 2.09
CA THR A 235 1.85 19.22 2.47
C THR A 235 1.15 18.59 1.27
N GLY A 236 0.94 19.35 0.19
CA GLY A 236 0.37 18.82 -1.05
C GLY A 236 1.22 17.72 -1.65
N VAL A 237 2.55 17.93 -1.70
CA VAL A 237 3.51 16.95 -2.24
C VAL A 237 3.62 15.72 -1.36
N SER A 238 3.59 15.89 -0.03
CA SER A 238 3.63 14.83 0.96
C SER A 238 2.41 13.89 0.95
N ALA A 239 1.31 14.28 0.29
CA ALA A 239 0.17 13.39 0.09
C ALA A 239 0.54 12.16 -0.78
N THR A 240 1.49 12.35 -1.70
CA THR A 240 1.97 11.30 -2.60
C THR A 240 3.34 10.77 -2.25
N LEU A 241 4.27 11.64 -1.85
CA LEU A 241 5.66 11.29 -1.53
C LEU A 241 5.83 11.21 -0.01
N GLU A 242 6.39 10.12 0.52
CA GLU A 242 6.46 9.94 1.97
C GLU A 242 7.64 10.68 2.64
N HIS A 243 8.71 10.93 1.88
CA HIS A 243 9.89 11.64 2.36
C HIS A 243 10.09 12.92 1.55
N VAL A 244 9.36 13.95 1.97
CA VAL A 244 9.52 15.31 1.49
C VAL A 244 10.22 16.09 2.60
N PRO A 245 11.38 16.73 2.33
CA PRO A 245 12.04 17.57 3.32
C PRO A 245 11.10 18.70 3.78
N GLU A 246 11.01 18.90 5.09
CA GLU A 246 10.18 19.99 5.66
C GLU A 246 10.75 21.38 5.32
N THR A 247 12.03 21.45 4.96
CA THR A 247 12.78 22.68 4.68
C THR A 247 12.82 23.06 3.20
N LEU A 248 11.97 22.46 2.35
CA LEU A 248 11.91 22.82 0.92
C LEU A 248 11.51 24.29 0.75
N GLN A 249 12.28 25.00 -0.06
CA GLN A 249 11.98 26.36 -0.49
C GLN A 249 11.37 26.31 -1.88
N TRP A 250 10.11 26.71 -2.00
CA TRP A 250 9.37 26.57 -3.25
C TRP A 250 9.45 27.84 -4.09
N GLU A 251 9.89 27.67 -5.33
CA GLU A 251 9.91 28.74 -6.33
C GLU A 251 8.81 28.52 -7.37
N GLN A 252 8.11 29.61 -7.71
CA GLN A 252 7.09 29.59 -8.77
C GLN A 252 7.76 29.55 -10.15
N VAL A 253 7.29 28.65 -11.01
CA VAL A 253 7.75 28.56 -12.40
C VAL A 253 7.08 29.65 -13.24
N GLY A 254 7.76 30.78 -13.39
CA GLY A 254 7.28 31.94 -14.15
C GLY A 254 5.94 32.46 -13.62
N THR A 255 4.94 32.59 -14.50
CA THR A 255 3.57 32.99 -14.12
C THR A 255 2.58 31.82 -14.08
N THR A 256 3.09 30.58 -14.09
CA THR A 256 2.26 29.37 -14.15
C THR A 256 1.79 28.94 -12.74
N PRO A 257 0.81 28.05 -12.61
CA PRO A 257 0.44 27.46 -11.31
C PRO A 257 1.40 26.35 -10.84
N CYS A 258 2.60 26.28 -11.42
CA CYS A 258 3.60 25.27 -11.08
C CYS A 258 4.65 25.84 -10.12
N PHE A 259 5.07 25.00 -9.18
CA PHE A 259 6.14 25.29 -8.23
C PHE A 259 7.16 24.16 -8.26
N HIS A 260 8.42 24.49 -7.96
CA HIS A 260 9.48 23.52 -7.75
C HIS A 260 10.33 23.84 -6.52
N ALA A 261 11.06 22.84 -6.04
CA ALA A 261 12.05 22.99 -4.98
C ALA A 261 13.15 21.95 -5.21
N GLU A 262 14.39 22.27 -4.83
CA GLU A 262 15.51 21.33 -4.89
C GLU A 262 16.02 21.03 -3.48
N ASP A 263 16.25 19.75 -3.18
CA ASP A 263 16.95 19.32 -1.97
C ASP A 263 17.82 18.10 -2.27
N GLN A 264 19.06 18.10 -1.78
CA GLN A 264 20.00 16.97 -1.90
C GLN A 264 20.15 16.41 -3.33
N GLY A 265 20.03 17.27 -4.35
CA GLY A 265 20.14 16.87 -5.76
C GLY A 265 18.86 16.27 -6.37
N HIS A 266 17.74 16.32 -5.65
CA HIS A 266 16.42 15.95 -6.14
C HIS A 266 15.55 17.18 -6.40
N LEU A 267 14.87 17.19 -7.54
CA LEU A 267 13.92 18.22 -7.94
C LEU A 267 12.49 17.77 -7.63
N TYR A 268 11.83 18.48 -6.73
CA TYR A 268 10.42 18.32 -6.43
C TYR A 268 9.62 19.31 -7.27
N SER A 269 8.50 18.91 -7.84
CA SER A 269 7.64 19.84 -8.58
C SER A 269 6.16 19.51 -8.41
N ILE A 270 5.33 20.54 -8.40
CA ILE A 270 3.88 20.39 -8.29
C ILE A 270 3.15 21.42 -9.15
N ASN A 271 2.04 21.00 -9.77
CA ASN A 271 1.09 21.89 -10.41
C ASN A 271 -0.16 22.03 -9.53
N LEU A 272 -0.37 23.22 -8.96
CA LEU A 272 -1.45 23.49 -8.01
C LEU A 272 -2.85 23.45 -8.64
N LEU A 273 -2.96 23.60 -9.96
CA LEU A 273 -4.24 23.53 -10.67
C LEU A 273 -4.64 22.08 -10.94
N THR A 274 -3.68 21.23 -11.32
CA THR A 274 -3.96 19.86 -11.75
C THR A 274 -3.69 18.81 -10.69
N GLY A 275 -2.97 19.16 -9.62
CA GLY A 275 -2.49 18.23 -8.59
C GLY A 275 -1.36 17.30 -9.05
N VAL A 276 -0.73 17.56 -10.21
CA VAL A 276 0.39 16.72 -10.67
C VAL A 276 1.59 16.97 -9.76
N VAL A 277 2.16 15.91 -9.19
CA VAL A 277 3.40 15.95 -8.40
C VAL A 277 4.46 15.15 -9.12
N LEU A 278 5.67 15.69 -9.18
CA LEU A 278 6.83 15.08 -9.83
C LEU A 278 8.02 15.06 -8.86
N LEU A 279 8.80 13.98 -8.92
CA LEU A 279 10.16 13.89 -8.38
C LEU A 279 11.10 13.66 -9.56
N ASP A 280 12.12 14.51 -9.70
CA ASP A 280 13.09 14.50 -10.80
C ASP A 280 12.44 14.50 -12.19
N GLY A 281 11.32 15.22 -12.32
CA GLY A 281 10.55 15.34 -13.57
C GLY A 281 9.63 14.15 -13.87
N TYR A 282 9.53 13.16 -12.98
CA TYR A 282 8.67 11.99 -13.15
C TYR A 282 7.57 11.92 -12.09
N PRO A 283 6.31 11.64 -12.48
CA PRO A 283 5.28 11.35 -11.51
C PRO A 283 5.54 9.99 -10.84
N PRO A 284 5.09 9.80 -9.59
CA PRO A 284 4.99 8.46 -9.01
C PRO A 284 4.26 7.53 -9.99
N ARG A 285 4.86 6.38 -10.28
CA ARG A 285 4.39 5.46 -11.32
C ARG A 285 4.51 4.02 -10.86
N ARG A 286 3.86 3.10 -11.58
CA ARG A 286 4.14 1.66 -11.38
C ARG A 286 5.58 1.37 -11.73
N ILE A 287 6.13 0.41 -11.02
CA ILE A 287 7.37 -0.22 -11.43
C ILE A 287 7.26 -0.71 -12.89
N PRO A 288 8.26 -0.44 -13.74
CA PRO A 288 8.22 -0.85 -15.15
C PRO A 288 8.00 -2.35 -15.32
N ALA A 289 7.33 -2.73 -16.41
CA ALA A 289 7.11 -4.14 -16.74
C ALA A 289 8.42 -4.91 -16.90
N THR A 290 9.50 -4.28 -17.38
CA THR A 290 10.82 -4.90 -17.51
C THR A 290 11.35 -5.39 -16.17
N ILE A 291 11.19 -4.59 -15.10
CA ILE A 291 11.54 -4.96 -13.73
C ILE A 291 10.53 -5.94 -13.14
N ALA A 292 9.23 -5.68 -13.28
CA ALA A 292 8.18 -6.50 -12.70
C ALA A 292 8.19 -7.95 -13.22
N HIS A 293 8.56 -8.17 -14.49
CA HIS A 293 8.68 -9.50 -15.09
C HIS A 293 10.08 -10.11 -14.92
N HIS A 294 11.05 -9.36 -14.36
CA HIS A 294 12.39 -9.87 -14.15
C HIS A 294 12.37 -11.05 -13.16
N ARG A 295 13.14 -12.10 -13.45
CA ARG A 295 13.13 -13.35 -12.67
C ARG A 295 13.46 -13.12 -11.19
N LEU A 296 14.45 -12.26 -10.92
CA LEU A 296 14.85 -11.90 -9.55
C LEU A 296 13.71 -11.23 -8.77
N PHE A 297 12.97 -10.32 -9.42
CA PHE A 297 11.84 -9.62 -8.83
C PHE A 297 10.70 -10.61 -8.56
N ARG A 298 10.24 -11.33 -9.57
CA ARG A 298 9.13 -12.30 -9.47
C ARG A 298 9.35 -13.36 -8.40
N ARG A 299 10.61 -13.78 -8.20
CA ARG A 299 10.95 -14.76 -7.17
C ARG A 299 10.62 -14.27 -5.76
N CYS A 300 11.01 -13.04 -5.39
CA CYS A 300 10.87 -12.56 -4.01
C CYS A 300 9.60 -11.71 -3.79
N PHE A 301 9.17 -11.00 -4.83
CA PHE A 301 8.07 -10.04 -4.79
C PHE A 301 6.79 -10.56 -5.46
N GLY A 302 6.86 -11.65 -6.24
CA GLY A 302 5.70 -12.22 -6.93
C GLY A 302 5.08 -11.22 -7.90
N ASP A 303 3.78 -10.98 -7.71
CA ASP A 303 2.97 -10.01 -8.47
C ASP A 303 2.74 -8.70 -7.71
N ALA A 304 3.59 -8.40 -6.71
CA ALA A 304 3.52 -7.15 -5.98
C ALA A 304 3.74 -5.95 -6.93
N VAL A 305 2.88 -4.93 -6.80
CA VAL A 305 3.00 -3.70 -7.57
C VAL A 305 3.44 -2.58 -6.66
N PHE A 306 4.60 -2.01 -6.96
CA PHE A 306 5.14 -0.86 -6.25
C PHE A 306 4.83 0.43 -7.00
N GLU A 307 4.45 1.44 -6.23
CA GLU A 307 4.56 2.84 -6.64
C GLU A 307 6.03 3.24 -6.47
N VAL A 308 6.64 3.73 -7.53
CA VAL A 308 8.04 4.14 -7.55
C VAL A 308 8.21 5.51 -8.17
N SER A 309 9.14 6.29 -7.65
CA SER A 309 9.75 7.43 -8.32
C SER A 309 11.06 6.98 -8.97
N MET A 310 11.51 7.66 -10.01
CA MET A 310 12.81 7.39 -10.63
C MET A 310 13.68 8.61 -10.44
N ASP A 311 14.90 8.39 -9.96
CA ASP A 311 15.90 9.45 -9.85
C ASP A 311 16.61 9.73 -11.18
N SER A 312 17.48 10.75 -11.19
CA SER A 312 18.30 11.12 -12.34
C SER A 312 19.27 10.03 -12.81
N SER A 313 19.59 9.04 -11.96
CA SER A 313 20.45 7.90 -12.30
C SER A 313 19.70 6.76 -13.01
N GLY A 314 18.37 6.84 -13.10
CA GLY A 314 17.51 5.77 -13.61
C GLY A 314 17.19 4.69 -12.57
N THR A 315 17.47 4.94 -11.28
CA THR A 315 17.11 4.04 -10.19
C THR A 315 15.68 4.33 -9.75
N PHE A 316 14.88 3.27 -9.65
CA PHE A 316 13.50 3.37 -9.17
C PHE A 316 13.46 3.12 -7.68
N LYS A 317 12.90 4.04 -6.90
CA LYS A 317 12.71 3.89 -5.46
C LYS A 317 11.24 3.82 -5.13
N THR A 318 10.83 2.95 -4.21
CA THR A 318 9.44 2.92 -3.75
C THR A 318 9.03 4.28 -3.19
N ALA A 319 7.87 4.79 -3.58
CA ALA A 319 7.37 6.10 -3.10
C ALA A 319 7.03 6.10 -1.60
N ARG A 320 6.84 4.89 -1.05
CA ARG A 320 6.47 4.58 0.35
C ARG A 320 7.27 3.37 0.84
N PRO A 321 7.52 3.24 2.16
CA PRO A 321 8.12 2.05 2.72
C PRO A 321 7.10 0.91 2.77
N VAL A 322 7.61 -0.30 2.68
CA VAL A 322 6.83 -1.53 2.89
C VAL A 322 7.45 -2.26 4.07
N ASP A 323 6.67 -2.41 5.14
CA ASP A 323 7.11 -2.93 6.43
C ASP A 323 8.32 -2.14 7.00
N GLY A 324 8.28 -0.81 6.85
CA GLY A 324 9.31 0.12 7.32
C GLY A 324 10.60 0.13 6.49
N CYS A 325 10.60 -0.45 5.29
CA CYS A 325 11.77 -0.47 4.40
C CYS A 325 11.42 0.13 3.02
N PHE A 326 12.33 0.91 2.43
CA PHE A 326 12.26 1.30 1.02
C PHE A 326 12.93 0.25 0.15
N TYR A 327 12.50 0.15 -1.11
CA TYR A 327 13.20 -0.67 -2.10
C TYR A 327 13.67 0.19 -3.25
N GLU A 328 14.89 -0.09 -3.69
CA GLU A 328 15.46 0.48 -4.90
C GLU A 328 15.63 -0.61 -5.95
N PHE A 329 15.28 -0.29 -7.19
CA PHE A 329 15.36 -1.16 -8.35
C PHE A 329 16.16 -0.45 -9.43
N GLN A 330 17.29 -1.03 -9.81
CA GLN A 330 18.17 -0.45 -10.82
C GLN A 330 18.40 -1.47 -11.93
N GLU A 331 17.95 -1.12 -13.14
CA GLU A 331 18.29 -1.89 -14.34
C GLU A 331 19.74 -1.61 -14.73
N LEU A 332 20.53 -2.66 -14.83
CA LEU A 332 21.93 -2.61 -15.22
C LEU A 332 22.08 -3.07 -16.68
N SER A 333 23.26 -2.85 -17.25
CA SER A 333 23.61 -3.35 -18.59
C SER A 333 23.38 -4.86 -18.72
N ALA A 334 23.06 -5.32 -19.93
CA ALA A 334 22.79 -6.72 -20.24
C ALA A 334 21.56 -7.33 -19.53
N GLY A 335 20.58 -6.49 -19.14
CA GLY A 335 19.31 -6.96 -18.59
C GLY A 335 19.41 -7.51 -17.17
N GLN A 336 20.47 -7.17 -16.44
CA GLN A 336 20.60 -7.48 -15.02
C GLN A 336 19.79 -6.50 -14.18
N LEU A 337 19.26 -6.97 -13.05
CA LEU A 337 18.51 -6.15 -12.09
C LEU A 337 19.21 -6.17 -10.74
N ARG A 338 19.46 -5.00 -10.19
CA ARG A 338 19.85 -4.81 -8.79
C ARG A 338 18.62 -4.40 -8.00
N ILE A 339 18.36 -5.10 -6.90
CA ILE A 339 17.32 -4.75 -5.93
C ILE A 339 17.98 -4.53 -4.57
N SER A 340 17.72 -3.39 -3.95
CA SER A 340 18.22 -3.05 -2.62
C SER A 340 17.05 -2.77 -1.68
N GLU A 341 17.18 -3.20 -0.42
CA GLU A 341 16.29 -2.86 0.68
C GLU A 341 16.99 -1.84 1.58
N LEU A 342 16.33 -0.73 1.85
CA LEU A 342 16.85 0.38 2.67
C LEU A 342 16.04 0.53 3.95
N LYS A 343 16.73 0.56 5.09
CA LYS A 343 16.12 0.82 6.40
C LYS A 343 17.11 1.50 7.33
N ASP A 344 16.74 2.65 7.91
CA ASP A 344 17.53 3.38 8.92
C ASP A 344 19.01 3.59 8.50
N GLY A 345 19.25 3.93 7.23
CA GLY A 345 20.58 4.12 6.66
C GLY A 345 21.35 2.83 6.31
N ARG A 346 20.81 1.65 6.64
CA ARG A 346 21.37 0.36 6.21
C ARG A 346 20.78 -0.07 4.88
N SER A 347 21.62 -0.70 4.05
CA SER A 347 21.25 -1.23 2.75
C SER A 347 21.56 -2.71 2.66
N LEU A 348 20.60 -3.50 2.19
CA LEU A 348 20.76 -4.90 1.88
C LEU A 348 20.50 -5.15 0.40
N GLN A 349 21.44 -5.79 -0.29
CA GLN A 349 21.30 -6.09 -1.71
C GLN A 349 20.78 -7.52 -1.92
N LEU A 350 19.72 -7.67 -2.71
CA LEU A 350 19.21 -8.99 -3.08
C LEU A 350 20.19 -9.70 -4.03
N VAL A 351 20.62 -10.90 -3.64
CA VAL A 351 21.57 -11.72 -4.38
C VAL A 351 20.82 -12.72 -5.27
N PRO A 352 21.11 -12.77 -6.58
CA PRO A 352 20.55 -13.80 -7.47
C PRO A 352 20.98 -15.20 -7.06
N LYS A 353 20.08 -16.17 -7.19
CA LYS A 353 20.32 -17.55 -6.78
C LYS A 353 21.45 -18.22 -7.57
N GLU A 354 21.67 -17.76 -8.79
CA GLU A 354 22.75 -18.20 -9.69
C GLU A 354 24.15 -17.87 -9.14
N ARG A 355 24.26 -16.95 -8.18
CA ARG A 355 25.53 -16.63 -7.49
C ARG A 355 25.78 -17.51 -6.26
N LEU A 356 24.86 -18.40 -5.94
CA LEU A 356 24.86 -19.17 -4.69
C LEU A 356 24.92 -20.68 -4.95
N GLU A 357 25.37 -21.12 -6.13
CA GLU A 357 25.45 -22.54 -6.52
C GLU A 357 26.23 -23.43 -5.55
N LYS A 358 27.12 -22.83 -4.74
CA LYS A 358 27.87 -23.54 -3.69
C LYS A 358 27.07 -23.89 -2.43
N PHE A 359 25.86 -23.35 -2.25
CA PHE A 359 25.03 -23.59 -1.08
C PHE A 359 24.10 -24.79 -1.28
N PRO A 360 23.63 -25.45 -0.20
CA PRO A 360 22.61 -26.50 -0.33
C PRO A 360 21.37 -26.01 -1.07
N ARG A 361 20.84 -26.84 -1.98
CA ARG A 361 19.76 -26.46 -2.90
C ARG A 361 18.53 -25.93 -2.19
N ARG A 362 18.21 -26.43 -1.00
CA ARG A 362 17.11 -25.92 -0.17
C ARG A 362 17.32 -24.46 0.25
N LEU A 363 18.55 -24.07 0.64
CA LEU A 363 18.85 -22.67 0.96
C LEU A 363 18.75 -21.77 -0.27
N ILE A 364 19.13 -22.28 -1.43
CA ILE A 364 19.01 -21.55 -2.70
C ILE A 364 17.53 -21.41 -3.11
N GLU A 365 16.74 -22.49 -3.02
CA GLU A 365 15.39 -22.55 -3.58
C GLU A 365 14.30 -22.10 -2.63
N LEU A 366 14.47 -22.18 -1.31
CA LEU A 366 13.43 -21.83 -0.31
C LEU A 366 13.65 -20.51 0.42
N TYR A 367 14.74 -19.81 0.12
CA TYR A 367 15.06 -18.53 0.75
C TYR A 367 15.30 -17.43 -0.28
N SER A 368 15.12 -16.19 0.17
CA SER A 368 15.69 -15.00 -0.43
C SER A 368 17.04 -14.69 0.23
N HIS A 369 17.94 -14.06 -0.52
CA HIS A 369 19.34 -13.91 -0.13
C HIS A 369 19.75 -12.45 -0.13
N TRP A 370 20.09 -11.91 1.02
CA TRP A 370 20.32 -10.47 1.18
C TRP A 370 21.75 -10.22 1.65
N ARG A 371 22.56 -9.54 0.84
CA ARG A 371 23.93 -9.17 1.18
C ARG A 371 23.94 -7.87 1.96
N ASP A 372 24.51 -7.92 3.16
CA ASP A 372 24.91 -6.76 3.95
C ASP A 372 26.38 -6.47 3.61
N GLU A 373 26.64 -5.39 2.86
CA GLU A 373 28.01 -5.04 2.46
C GLU A 373 28.85 -4.55 3.63
N GLU A 374 28.25 -3.83 4.59
CA GLU A 374 28.95 -3.27 5.76
C GLU A 374 29.49 -4.38 6.66
N ARG A 375 28.67 -5.41 6.90
CA ARG A 375 29.07 -6.59 7.70
C ARG A 375 29.73 -7.69 6.89
N ASN A 376 29.71 -7.57 5.56
CA ASN A 376 30.12 -8.60 4.61
C ASN A 376 29.46 -9.97 4.90
N VAL A 377 28.14 -10.00 5.06
CA VAL A 377 27.39 -11.26 5.29
C VAL A 377 26.26 -11.44 4.28
N ILE A 378 25.79 -12.69 4.12
CA ILE A 378 24.58 -13.02 3.37
C ILE A 378 23.52 -13.54 4.34
N LEU A 379 22.38 -12.87 4.38
CA LEU A 379 21.23 -13.22 5.20
C LEU A 379 20.26 -14.07 4.37
N PHE A 380 19.84 -15.21 4.91
CA PHE A 380 18.81 -16.06 4.32
C PHE A 380 17.50 -15.81 5.06
N ARG A 381 16.54 -15.23 4.34
CA ARG A 381 15.18 -14.95 4.81
C ARG A 381 14.19 -15.78 4.01
N PRO A 382 12.97 -16.04 4.50
CA PRO A 382 11.95 -16.66 3.66
C PRO A 382 11.81 -15.94 2.31
N ILE A 383 11.39 -16.66 1.27
CA ILE A 383 11.36 -16.12 -0.10
C ILE A 383 10.54 -14.85 -0.19
N TYR A 384 9.38 -14.84 0.48
CA TYR A 384 8.45 -13.74 0.35
C TYR A 384 9.02 -12.51 1.06
N PHE A 385 9.18 -11.41 0.32
CA PHE A 385 9.93 -10.25 0.76
C PHE A 385 9.43 -9.65 2.09
N ARG A 386 8.16 -9.81 2.47
CA ARG A 386 7.63 -9.29 3.75
C ARG A 386 8.11 -10.05 4.98
N GLU A 387 8.55 -11.29 4.80
CA GLU A 387 9.06 -12.11 5.89
C GLU A 387 10.53 -11.76 6.16
N LYS A 388 10.73 -10.86 7.14
CA LYS A 388 12.06 -10.32 7.46
C LYS A 388 12.90 -11.17 8.41
N SER A 389 12.36 -12.29 8.91
CA SER A 389 13.08 -13.18 9.83
C SER A 389 14.33 -13.74 9.17
N ILE A 390 15.46 -13.60 9.85
CA ILE A 390 16.73 -14.17 9.38
C ILE A 390 16.80 -15.61 9.91
N HIS A 391 16.79 -16.59 9.02
CA HIS A 391 16.90 -18.00 9.39
C HIS A 391 18.34 -18.48 9.37
N PHE A 392 19.15 -17.95 8.43
CA PHE A 392 20.58 -18.26 8.36
C PHE A 392 21.40 -17.01 8.05
N ILE A 393 22.66 -17.00 8.50
CA ILE A 393 23.67 -16.00 8.15
C ILE A 393 24.89 -16.73 7.61
N TYR A 394 25.37 -16.31 6.45
CA TYR A 394 26.64 -16.75 5.91
C TYR A 394 27.68 -15.64 6.04
N GLU A 395 28.78 -15.95 6.72
CA GLU A 395 29.97 -15.11 6.87
C GLU A 395 31.09 -15.69 5.99
N PRO A 396 31.53 -14.99 4.93
CA PRO A 396 32.69 -15.39 4.15
C PRO A 396 33.96 -15.36 5.01
N SER A 397 34.79 -16.40 4.96
CA SER A 397 36.14 -16.37 5.56
C SER A 397 37.04 -15.43 4.76
N GLN A 398 37.98 -14.78 5.45
CA GLN A 398 39.03 -13.97 4.81
C GLN A 398 40.19 -14.83 4.28
N GLU A 399 40.28 -16.10 4.70
CA GLU A 399 41.30 -17.03 4.24
C GLU A 399 40.87 -17.69 2.93
N THR A 400 41.67 -17.50 1.88
CA THR A 400 41.53 -18.16 0.58
C THR A 400 42.49 -19.32 0.54
N ASP A 401 41.97 -20.54 0.54
CA ASP A 401 42.77 -21.72 0.23
C ASP A 401 42.47 -22.21 -1.20
N GLN A 402 43.29 -23.13 -1.70
CA GLN A 402 43.40 -23.52 -3.11
C GLN A 402 42.11 -24.04 -3.77
N ASP A 403 41.06 -24.35 -2.98
CA ASP A 403 39.73 -24.83 -3.45
C ASP A 403 38.58 -23.79 -3.34
N GLY A 404 38.88 -22.54 -2.98
CA GLY A 404 37.90 -21.46 -2.92
C GLY A 404 37.41 -21.11 -1.51
N THR A 405 36.82 -19.92 -1.39
CA THR A 405 36.53 -19.24 -0.12
C THR A 405 35.60 -20.07 0.80
N TYR A 406 36.15 -20.62 1.88
CA TYR A 406 35.35 -21.18 2.99
C TYR A 406 34.53 -20.07 3.64
N GLY A 407 33.34 -20.37 4.14
CA GLY A 407 32.56 -19.44 4.93
C GLY A 407 31.58 -20.19 5.81
N VAL A 408 31.21 -19.57 6.92
CA VAL A 408 30.41 -20.21 7.97
C VAL A 408 28.95 -19.84 7.75
N CYS A 409 28.11 -20.82 7.45
CA CYS A 409 26.66 -20.63 7.38
C CYS A 409 26.02 -21.05 8.71
N ARG A 410 25.59 -20.08 9.51
CA ARG A 410 25.00 -20.29 10.85
C ARG A 410 23.49 -20.27 10.77
N GLN A 411 22.82 -21.22 11.41
CA GLN A 411 21.39 -21.13 11.66
C GLN A 411 21.13 -20.24 12.89
N ILE A 412 20.16 -19.31 12.79
CA ILE A 412 19.72 -18.51 13.94
C ILE A 412 18.50 -19.21 14.57
N PRO A 413 18.58 -19.63 15.85
CA PRO A 413 17.40 -20.13 16.56
C PRO A 413 16.31 -19.06 16.65
N LEU A 414 15.05 -19.44 16.36
CA LEU A 414 13.87 -18.56 16.47
C LEU A 414 13.60 -18.05 17.90
N LEU A 415 14.27 -18.63 18.91
CA LEU A 415 14.19 -18.24 20.31
C LEU A 415 15.57 -17.73 20.75
N MET A 416 15.67 -16.45 21.09
CA MET A 416 16.91 -15.73 21.47
C MET A 416 17.63 -16.24 22.74
N HIS A 417 17.44 -17.49 23.17
CA HIS A 417 17.85 -17.99 24.50
C HIS A 417 18.64 -19.31 24.48
N GLN A 418 19.31 -19.68 23.38
CA GLN A 418 20.27 -20.80 23.44
C GLN A 418 21.57 -20.48 22.70
N ASP A 419 22.68 -20.64 23.43
CA ASP A 419 24.08 -20.53 23.02
C ASP A 419 24.52 -21.62 22.01
N ILE A 420 23.62 -22.09 21.14
CA ILE A 420 23.92 -23.14 20.17
C ILE A 420 23.79 -22.59 18.76
N VAL A 421 24.92 -22.08 18.27
CA VAL A 421 25.13 -21.72 16.88
C VAL A 421 25.55 -22.99 16.13
N HIS A 422 24.63 -23.54 15.33
CA HIS A 422 24.93 -24.65 14.43
C HIS A 422 25.49 -24.10 13.13
N GLN A 423 26.63 -24.62 12.67
CA GLN A 423 27.18 -24.35 11.34
C GLN A 423 26.72 -25.43 10.37
N LEU A 424 26.14 -25.01 9.25
CA LEU A 424 25.75 -25.88 8.15
C LEU A 424 27.00 -26.30 7.37
N VAL A 425 27.17 -27.60 7.20
CA VAL A 425 28.26 -28.23 6.44
C VAL A 425 27.70 -29.16 5.37
N ASN A 426 28.54 -29.53 4.41
CA ASN A 426 28.22 -30.50 3.39
C ASN A 426 29.38 -31.50 3.29
N GLU A 427 29.42 -32.46 4.20
CA GLU A 427 30.46 -33.49 4.27
C GLU A 427 29.90 -34.84 3.79
N ASP A 428 30.76 -35.69 3.23
CA ASP A 428 30.38 -37.06 2.85
C ASP A 428 30.51 -37.97 4.08
N ALA A 429 29.49 -37.95 4.94
CA ALA A 429 29.44 -38.78 6.13
C ALA A 429 28.82 -40.16 5.86
N PRO A 430 29.26 -41.24 6.54
CA PRO A 430 28.74 -42.60 6.30
C PRO A 430 27.21 -42.72 6.44
N VAL A 431 26.61 -41.94 7.34
CA VAL A 431 25.16 -41.85 7.54
C VAL A 431 24.40 -41.39 6.30
N MET A 432 25.04 -40.64 5.41
CA MET A 432 24.46 -40.21 4.13
C MET A 432 24.16 -41.40 3.21
N ASN A 433 24.89 -42.52 3.33
CA ASN A 433 24.60 -43.74 2.55
C ASN A 433 23.26 -44.38 2.92
N ILE A 434 22.76 -44.10 4.13
CA ILE A 434 21.44 -44.51 4.58
C ILE A 434 20.40 -43.47 4.17
N LEU A 435 20.64 -42.20 4.55
CA LEU A 435 19.64 -41.15 4.39
C LEU A 435 19.39 -40.75 2.94
N HIS A 436 20.38 -40.88 2.04
CA HIS A 436 20.17 -40.53 0.61
C HIS A 436 19.19 -41.47 -0.12
N LYS A 437 18.87 -42.63 0.46
CA LYS A 437 17.82 -43.52 -0.05
C LYS A 437 16.41 -42.95 0.18
N PHE A 438 16.28 -42.02 1.13
CA PHE A 438 15.01 -41.44 1.59
C PHE A 438 14.80 -40.01 1.12
N GLU A 439 15.88 -39.26 1.02
CA GLU A 439 15.88 -37.87 0.59
C GLU A 439 17.08 -37.65 -0.32
N ASP A 440 16.93 -36.77 -1.29
CA ASP A 440 18.08 -36.40 -2.13
C ASP A 440 19.13 -35.68 -1.26
N ARG A 441 20.42 -36.02 -1.45
CA ARG A 441 21.55 -35.47 -0.70
C ARG A 441 21.52 -33.94 -0.67
N GLU A 442 21.05 -33.29 -1.74
CA GLU A 442 20.94 -31.83 -1.84
C GLU A 442 19.94 -31.19 -0.84
N PHE A 443 19.08 -32.00 -0.20
CA PHE A 443 18.05 -31.57 0.74
C PHE A 443 18.27 -32.07 2.17
N ILE A 444 19.38 -32.76 2.44
CA ILE A 444 19.76 -33.18 3.79
C ILE A 444 20.73 -32.13 4.36
N HIS A 445 20.35 -31.52 5.49
CA HIS A 445 21.18 -30.51 6.14
C HIS A 445 22.03 -31.16 7.23
N GLN A 446 23.33 -30.86 7.22
CA GLN A 446 24.28 -31.37 8.20
C GLN A 446 24.79 -30.20 9.04
N TYR A 447 24.81 -30.37 10.35
CA TYR A 447 25.17 -29.31 11.28
C TYR A 447 26.26 -29.77 12.25
N ILE A 448 27.26 -28.92 12.43
CA ILE A 448 28.29 -29.04 13.48
C ILE A 448 28.02 -27.97 14.55
N GLN A 449 28.24 -28.29 15.82
CA GLN A 449 28.01 -27.34 16.92
C GLN A 449 29.25 -26.48 17.17
N CYS A 450 29.11 -25.15 17.12
CA CYS A 450 30.21 -24.24 17.46
C CYS A 450 30.28 -23.99 18.98
N LYS A 451 30.91 -24.88 19.77
CA LYS A 451 31.21 -24.60 21.18
C LYS A 451 32.53 -23.83 21.32
N GLY A 452 32.48 -22.50 21.39
CA GLY A 452 33.55 -21.69 22.00
C GLY A 452 34.98 -21.87 21.46
N GLY A 453 35.14 -22.06 20.15
CA GLY A 453 36.44 -22.30 19.50
C GLY A 453 36.42 -23.64 18.77
N CYS A 454 36.99 -23.68 17.57
CA CYS A 454 36.87 -24.75 16.58
C CYS A 454 37.51 -26.08 17.04
N GLY A 455 36.89 -26.75 18.01
CA GLY A 455 37.27 -28.08 18.48
C GLY A 455 36.30 -29.14 17.94
N GLU A 456 36.84 -30.04 17.13
CA GLU A 456 36.23 -31.24 16.51
C GLU A 456 35.05 -30.99 15.55
N ASN A 457 35.35 -31.07 14.24
CA ASN A 457 34.39 -31.00 13.13
C ASN A 457 33.56 -32.29 13.02
N GLU A 458 32.84 -32.68 14.06
CA GLU A 458 31.91 -33.81 13.96
C GLU A 458 30.49 -33.30 13.75
N ILE A 459 29.82 -33.87 12.75
CA ILE A 459 28.39 -33.59 12.52
C ILE A 459 27.62 -34.06 13.75
N GLU A 460 26.91 -33.13 14.38
CA GLU A 460 26.11 -33.37 15.58
C GLU A 460 24.62 -33.44 15.27
N GLN A 461 24.16 -32.84 14.18
CA GLN A 461 22.74 -32.85 13.81
C GLN A 461 22.57 -33.02 12.30
N LEU A 462 21.58 -33.84 11.93
CA LEU A 462 21.10 -34.00 10.56
C LEU A 462 19.62 -33.64 10.52
N GLU A 463 19.22 -32.88 9.53
CA GLU A 463 17.82 -32.50 9.32
C GLU A 463 17.41 -32.90 7.91
N LEU A 464 16.26 -33.57 7.80
CA LEU A 464 15.59 -33.93 6.55
C LEU A 464 14.31 -33.10 6.48
N PRO A 465 14.37 -31.85 6.01
CA PRO A 465 13.31 -30.89 6.26
C PRO A 465 12.01 -31.17 5.50
N ARG A 466 12.05 -31.90 4.37
CA ARG A 466 10.83 -32.26 3.61
C ARG A 466 10.11 -33.47 4.22
N VAL A 467 10.85 -34.34 4.90
CA VAL A 467 10.33 -35.49 5.65
C VAL A 467 9.97 -35.08 7.10
N ASN A 468 10.34 -33.87 7.51
CA ASN A 468 10.16 -33.36 8.86
C ASN A 468 10.77 -34.31 9.91
N MET A 469 12.02 -34.72 9.66
CA MET A 469 12.78 -35.57 10.57
C MET A 469 14.10 -34.92 10.99
N VAL A 470 14.42 -35.01 12.28
CA VAL A 470 15.68 -34.50 12.83
C VAL A 470 16.40 -35.59 13.60
N PHE A 471 17.69 -35.77 13.30
CA PHE A 471 18.59 -36.66 14.00
C PHE A 471 19.66 -35.87 14.74
N THR A 472 19.94 -36.25 15.98
CA THR A 472 21.06 -35.68 16.74
C THR A 472 22.00 -36.77 17.21
N ARG A 473 23.30 -36.51 17.17
CA ARG A 473 24.31 -37.46 17.57
C ARG A 473 24.43 -37.49 19.08
N LYS A 474 24.24 -38.66 19.69
CA LYS A 474 24.46 -38.91 21.13
C LYS A 474 25.17 -40.24 21.30
N ASN A 475 26.29 -40.24 22.01
CA ASN A 475 27.10 -41.44 22.28
C ASN A 475 27.42 -42.25 21.00
N GLY A 476 27.75 -41.56 19.90
CA GLY A 476 28.06 -42.18 18.61
C GLY A 476 26.84 -42.67 17.79
N GLN A 477 25.62 -42.59 18.31
CA GLN A 477 24.39 -42.99 17.60
C GLN A 477 23.55 -41.78 17.15
N TRP A 478 22.84 -41.94 16.03
CA TRP A 478 21.92 -40.92 15.49
C TRP A 478 20.53 -41.07 16.09
N MET A 479 20.23 -40.28 17.12
CA MET A 479 18.95 -40.29 17.83
C MET A 479 17.88 -39.52 17.05
N CYS A 480 16.71 -40.10 16.84
CA CYS A 480 15.58 -39.40 16.23
C CYS A 480 14.93 -38.47 17.27
N ARG A 481 14.76 -37.19 16.94
CA ARG A 481 14.06 -36.23 17.81
C ARG A 481 12.55 -36.40 17.77
N ASP A 482 12.01 -36.79 16.62
CA ASP A 482 10.56 -36.91 16.39
C ASP A 482 9.99 -38.19 17.02
N TYR A 483 10.77 -39.27 17.03
CA TYR A 483 10.45 -40.54 17.69
C TYR A 483 11.34 -40.77 18.91
N ARG A 484 10.93 -40.25 20.06
CA ARG A 484 11.69 -40.35 21.31
C ARG A 484 11.99 -41.80 21.69
N GLY A 485 13.23 -42.07 22.06
CA GLY A 485 13.70 -43.41 22.41
C GLY A 485 14.07 -44.28 21.22
N TYR A 486 14.11 -43.73 20.02
CA TYR A 486 14.57 -44.43 18.82
C TYR A 486 15.83 -43.78 18.25
N CYS A 487 16.72 -44.60 17.69
CA CYS A 487 17.88 -44.16 16.92
C CYS A 487 17.90 -44.84 15.54
N LEU A 488 18.68 -44.29 14.63
CA LEU A 488 18.87 -44.88 13.31
C LEU A 488 19.48 -46.29 13.45
N ALA A 489 18.87 -47.29 12.84
CA ALA A 489 19.38 -48.65 12.87
C ALA A 489 20.62 -48.79 11.96
N ASP A 490 21.61 -49.57 12.40
CA ASP A 490 22.81 -49.84 11.60
C ASP A 490 22.48 -50.73 10.39
N ASP A 491 21.51 -51.64 10.56
CA ASP A 491 20.90 -52.40 9.48
C ASP A 491 19.56 -51.76 9.08
N GLN A 492 19.44 -51.40 7.81
CA GLN A 492 18.25 -50.78 7.21
C GLN A 492 17.37 -51.82 6.52
N LYS A 493 17.43 -53.08 6.97
CA LYS A 493 16.58 -54.18 6.50
C LYS A 493 15.65 -54.63 7.63
N LEU A 494 14.39 -54.84 7.29
CA LEU A 494 13.47 -55.56 8.15
C LEU A 494 13.65 -57.06 7.87
N SER A 495 14.20 -57.80 8.84
CA SER A 495 14.59 -59.21 8.67
C SER A 495 13.42 -60.13 8.31
N ASP A 496 12.20 -59.75 8.69
CA ASP A 496 11.04 -60.64 8.69
C ASP A 496 9.87 -60.12 7.81
N THR A 497 9.97 -58.92 7.22
CA THR A 497 8.92 -58.30 6.39
C THR A 497 9.52 -57.33 5.36
N LEU A 498 8.85 -57.10 4.22
CA LEU A 498 9.25 -56.10 3.20
C LEU A 498 10.67 -56.29 2.62
N VAL A 499 11.07 -57.55 2.39
CA VAL A 499 12.44 -57.94 1.96
C VAL A 499 12.85 -57.35 0.60
N ASP A 500 11.87 -57.03 -0.25
CA ASP A 500 12.08 -56.45 -1.60
C ASP A 500 11.80 -54.94 -1.67
N PHE A 501 11.51 -54.28 -0.55
CA PHE A 501 11.39 -52.83 -0.48
C PHE A 501 12.67 -52.25 0.14
N ASP A 502 13.14 -51.15 -0.43
CA ASP A 502 14.31 -50.39 0.04
C ASP A 502 13.96 -48.93 0.38
N SER A 503 12.67 -48.59 0.28
CA SER A 503 12.11 -47.26 0.49
C SER A 503 11.49 -47.09 1.90
N TYR A 504 12.08 -47.70 2.94
CA TYR A 504 11.69 -47.47 4.36
C TYR A 504 12.89 -47.20 5.28
N LEU A 505 12.76 -46.24 6.20
CA LEU A 505 13.81 -45.90 7.16
C LEU A 505 13.61 -46.69 8.45
N VAL A 506 14.57 -47.53 8.81
CA VAL A 506 14.50 -48.36 10.03
C VAL A 506 15.06 -47.59 11.21
N LEU A 507 14.22 -47.42 12.23
CA LEU A 507 14.62 -46.89 13.53
C LEU A 507 14.59 -48.02 14.56
N LYS A 508 15.69 -48.19 15.32
CA LYS A 508 15.78 -49.15 16.43
C LYS A 508 15.45 -48.45 17.74
N ARG A 509 14.65 -49.10 18.58
CA ARG A 509 14.39 -48.61 19.94
C ARG A 509 15.68 -48.72 20.76
N VAL A 510 16.08 -47.64 21.40
CA VAL A 510 17.21 -47.62 22.32
C VAL A 510 16.78 -48.28 23.61
N ASP A 511 17.54 -49.29 24.06
CA ASP A 511 17.29 -49.93 25.34
C ASP A 511 17.55 -48.91 26.47
N PRO A 512 16.55 -48.57 27.30
CA PRO A 512 16.74 -47.63 28.39
C PRO A 512 17.78 -48.11 29.43
N ASN A 513 18.11 -49.40 29.46
CA ASN A 513 19.12 -49.95 30.37
C ASN A 513 20.57 -49.87 29.84
N ALA A 514 20.79 -49.43 28.60
CA ALA A 514 22.12 -49.28 28.03
C ALA A 514 22.85 -47.97 28.46
N TRP A 515 22.27 -47.21 29.39
CA TRP A 515 22.77 -45.92 29.88
C TRP A 515 23.33 -45.97 31.32
N TYR A 516 23.50 -47.17 31.89
CA TYR A 516 24.18 -47.41 33.17
C TYR A 516 25.55 -48.05 32.99
#